data_AF-A0A7W0YZ34-F1
#
_entry.id   AF-A0A7W0YZ34-F1
#
_cell.length_a   1.000
_cell.length_b   1.000
_cell.length_c   1.000
_cell.angle_alpha   90.00
_cell.angle_beta   90.00
_cell.angle_gamma   90.00
#
_symmetry.space_group_name_H-M   'P 1'
#
loop_
_entity.id
_entity.type
_entity.pdbx_description
1 polymer ?
#
loop_
_entity_poly.entity_id
_entity_poly.type
_entity_poly.pdbx_seq_one_letter_code
_entity_poly.pdbx_strand_id
1 'polypeptide(L)'
;MTDFYHVCFAVPDLEAAMGDLAAVGIEWSPPQTDTLGDWSYRIVFSSTAPHIELSEGPVGSPWDATGGAHFDHLGWWTHSLTGSAQQ
;
A
#
# COMPACT_ATOMS: atom_id res chain seq x y z
N MET A 1 1.33 11.95 -20.82
CA MET A 1 1.89 11.68 -19.48
C MET A 1 0.96 10.68 -18.83
N THR A 2 1.50 9.65 -18.17
CA THR A 2 0.70 8.72 -17.35
C THR A 2 0.50 9.35 -15.98
N ASP A 3 -0.75 9.51 -15.57
CA ASP A 3 -1.08 10.18 -14.33
C ASP A 3 -0.78 9.27 -13.13
N PHE A 4 -0.17 9.85 -12.09
CA PHE A 4 0.05 9.17 -10.83
C PHE A 4 -1.29 8.70 -10.26
N TYR A 5 -1.35 7.43 -9.83
CA TYR A 5 -2.53 6.86 -9.22
C TYR A 5 -2.39 6.79 -7.71
N HIS A 6 -1.46 5.98 -7.19
CA HIS A 6 -1.34 5.72 -5.76
C HIS A 6 0.08 5.33 -5.34
N VAL A 7 0.36 5.39 -4.04
CA VAL A 7 1.62 4.95 -3.44
C VAL A 7 1.35 3.93 -2.34
N CYS A 8 2.19 2.90 -2.24
CA CYS A 8 2.10 1.89 -1.20
C CYS A 8 3.36 1.84 -0.32
N PHE A 9 3.15 1.70 0.98
CA PHE A 9 4.19 1.41 1.96
C PHE A 9 3.88 0.13 2.71
N ALA A 10 4.88 -0.73 2.86
CA ALA A 10 4.83 -1.83 3.82
C ALA A 10 5.17 -1.27 5.22
N VAL A 11 4.36 -1.61 6.21
CA VAL A 11 4.45 -1.07 7.58
C VAL A 11 4.45 -2.20 8.61
N PRO A 12 5.16 -2.03 9.74
CA PRO A 12 5.25 -3.06 10.78
C PRO A 12 3.97 -3.19 11.62
N ASP A 13 3.13 -2.15 11.66
CA ASP A 13 1.86 -2.10 12.37
C ASP A 13 0.90 -1.22 11.57
N LEU A 14 -0.15 -1.82 11.02
CA LEU A 14 -1.10 -1.12 10.15
C LEU A 14 -1.87 -0.03 10.90
N GLU A 15 -2.33 -0.31 12.12
CA GLU A 15 -3.18 0.61 12.89
C GLU A 15 -2.37 1.82 13.36
N ALA A 16 -1.13 1.59 13.81
CA ALA A 16 -0.23 2.67 14.20
C ALA A 16 0.07 3.60 13.01
N ALA A 17 0.42 3.04 11.85
CA ALA A 17 0.71 3.82 10.64
C ALA A 17 -0.52 4.58 10.13
N MET A 18 -1.72 3.95 10.17
CA MET A 18 -2.98 4.63 9.88
C MET A 18 -3.22 5.81 10.82
N GLY A 19 -2.96 5.64 12.12
CA GLY A 19 -3.10 6.68 13.13
C GLY A 19 -2.17 7.88 12.91
N ASP A 20 -0.90 7.61 12.64
CA ASP A 20 0.11 8.64 12.37
C ASP A 20 -0.26 9.50 11.15
N LEU A 21 -0.74 8.87 10.08
CA LEU A 21 -1.18 9.58 8.87
C LEU A 21 -2.56 10.23 9.03
N ALA A 22 -3.46 9.65 9.83
CA ALA A 22 -4.73 10.29 10.16
C ALA A 22 -4.52 11.59 10.95
N ALA A 23 -3.47 11.67 11.78
CA ALA A 23 -3.11 12.89 12.51
C ALA A 23 -2.74 14.06 11.59
N VAL A 24 -2.36 13.79 10.32
CA VAL A 24 -2.10 14.81 9.30
C VAL A 24 -3.24 14.93 8.27
N GLY A 25 -4.40 14.34 8.55
CA GLY A 25 -5.63 14.52 7.77
C GLY A 25 -5.90 13.45 6.72
N ILE A 26 -5.23 12.30 6.75
CA ILE A 26 -5.56 11.17 5.89
C ILE A 26 -6.79 10.43 6.44
N GLU A 27 -7.79 10.24 5.59
CA GLU A 27 -8.96 9.43 5.89
C GLU A 27 -8.81 8.04 5.26
N TRP A 28 -9.21 7.01 6.00
CA TRP A 28 -9.03 5.61 5.60
C TRP A 28 -10.36 4.92 5.30
N SER A 29 -10.35 4.04 4.30
CA SER A 29 -11.37 2.99 4.19
C SER A 29 -11.16 1.93 5.29
N PRO A 30 -12.13 1.05 5.56
CA PRO A 30 -11.91 -0.07 6.46
C PRO A 30 -10.75 -0.97 5.96
N PRO A 31 -9.82 -1.40 6.84
CA PRO A 31 -8.79 -2.37 6.48
C PRO A 31 -9.40 -3.69 5.99
N GLN A 32 -8.71 -4.32 5.06
CA GLN A 32 -9.04 -5.64 4.53
C GLN A 32 -7.94 -6.63 4.89
N THR A 33 -8.32 -7.88 5.07
CA THR A 33 -7.40 -9.00 5.29
C THR A 33 -7.56 -9.98 4.15
N ASP A 34 -6.45 -10.46 3.60
CA ASP A 34 -6.42 -11.49 2.57
C ASP A 34 -5.20 -12.41 2.74
N THR A 35 -5.02 -13.34 1.81
CA THR A 35 -3.94 -14.33 1.80
C THR A 35 -3.24 -14.37 0.44
N LEU A 36 -1.91 -14.38 0.46
CA LEU A 36 -1.06 -14.64 -0.71
C LEU A 36 -0.21 -15.89 -0.44
N GLY A 37 -0.62 -17.01 -1.03
CA GLY A 37 -0.03 -18.30 -0.67
C GLY A 37 -0.27 -18.59 0.83
N ASP A 38 0.82 -18.78 1.58
CA ASP A 38 0.78 -19.05 3.02
C ASP A 38 0.81 -17.76 3.88
N TRP A 39 0.91 -16.58 3.27
CA TRP A 39 0.99 -15.31 3.99
C TRP A 39 -0.38 -14.68 4.13
N SER A 40 -0.88 -14.53 5.37
CA SER A 40 -2.03 -13.68 5.67
C SER A 40 -1.56 -12.25 5.90
N TYR A 41 -2.09 -11.32 5.12
CA TYR A 41 -1.68 -9.91 5.14
C TYR A 41 -2.90 -9.00 5.26
N ARG A 42 -2.66 -7.76 5.67
CA ARG A 42 -3.67 -6.71 5.80
C ARG A 42 -3.31 -5.52 4.93
N ILE A 43 -4.33 -4.91 4.31
CA ILE A 43 -4.17 -3.70 3.50
C ILE A 43 -5.24 -2.67 3.84
N VAL A 44 -4.92 -1.40 3.62
CA VAL A 44 -5.87 -0.30 3.73
C VAL A 44 -5.55 0.77 2.70
N PHE A 45 -6.58 1.42 2.18
CA PHE A 45 -6.47 2.52 1.23
C PHE A 45 -7.05 3.80 1.81
N SER A 46 -6.41 4.93 1.56
CA SER A 46 -6.98 6.23 1.85
C SER A 46 -8.20 6.48 0.95
N SER A 47 -9.24 7.11 1.50
CA SER A 47 -10.48 7.39 0.77
C SER A 47 -10.34 8.52 -0.26
N THR A 48 -9.30 9.35 -0.13
CA THR A 48 -9.05 10.51 -0.98
C THR A 48 -7.62 10.54 -1.51
N ALA A 49 -7.38 11.45 -2.48
CA ALA A 49 -6.04 11.80 -2.91
C ALA A 49 -5.16 12.18 -1.70
N PRO A 50 -3.86 11.81 -1.69
CA PRO A 50 -3.08 11.29 -2.81
C PRO A 50 -3.16 9.77 -3.05
N HIS A 51 -4.19 9.08 -2.52
CA HIS A 51 -4.38 7.63 -2.64
C HIS A 51 -3.16 6.87 -2.08
N ILE A 52 -3.17 6.70 -0.77
CA ILE A 52 -2.12 5.99 -0.03
C ILE A 52 -2.64 4.59 0.27
N GLU A 53 -1.80 3.60 0.05
CA GLU A 53 -1.97 2.22 0.46
C GLU A 53 -0.97 1.90 1.57
N LEU A 54 -1.42 1.19 2.61
CA LEU A 54 -0.53 0.59 3.60
C LEU A 54 -0.76 -0.91 3.64
N SER A 55 0.33 -1.67 3.73
CA SER A 55 0.32 -3.12 3.78
C SER A 55 1.09 -3.63 5.01
N GLU A 56 0.49 -4.56 5.75
CA GLU A 56 1.11 -5.25 6.88
C GLU A 56 1.15 -6.75 6.57
N GLY A 57 2.33 -7.34 6.56
CA GLY A 57 2.53 -8.77 6.31
C GLY A 57 3.40 -9.44 7.36
N PRO A 58 3.37 -10.79 7.45
CA PRO A 58 4.16 -11.54 8.41
C PRO A 58 5.64 -11.56 8.00
N VAL A 59 6.50 -11.93 8.95
CA VAL A 59 7.94 -12.13 8.72
C VAL A 59 8.18 -13.11 7.56
N GLY A 60 9.10 -12.74 6.66
CA GLY A 60 9.42 -13.50 5.46
C GLY A 60 8.43 -13.37 4.30
N SER A 61 7.36 -12.58 4.45
CA SER A 61 6.47 -12.23 3.34
C SER A 61 7.06 -11.08 2.50
N PRO A 62 6.49 -10.80 1.31
CA PRO A 62 6.86 -9.62 0.52
C PRO A 62 6.70 -8.29 1.28
N TRP A 63 5.78 -8.24 2.25
CA TRP A 63 5.51 -7.06 3.07
C TRP A 63 6.13 -7.16 4.48
N ASP A 64 7.18 -7.98 4.66
CA ASP A 64 7.93 -8.06 5.91
C ASP A 64 8.61 -6.70 6.21
N ALA A 65 8.05 -5.99 7.17
CA ALA A 65 8.53 -4.70 7.64
C ALA A 65 9.24 -4.78 9.01
N THR A 66 9.83 -5.93 9.38
CA THR A 66 10.60 -6.08 10.64
C THR A 66 11.77 -5.11 10.76
N GLY A 67 12.34 -4.66 9.63
CA GLY A 67 13.36 -3.62 9.57
C GLY A 67 12.84 -2.17 9.64
N GLY A 68 11.53 -1.98 9.78
CA GLY A 68 10.85 -0.69 9.71
C GLY A 68 10.01 -0.52 8.44
N ALA A 69 9.19 0.53 8.45
CA ALA A 69 8.35 0.88 7.31
C ALA A 69 9.22 1.23 6.08
N HIS A 70 8.78 0.79 4.91
CA HIS A 70 9.50 1.04 3.66
C HIS A 70 8.55 1.21 2.47
N PHE A 71 9.07 1.86 1.44
CA PHE A 71 8.38 2.00 0.15
C PHE A 71 8.23 0.63 -0.51
N ASP A 72 7.02 0.30 -0.95
CA ASP A 72 6.72 -0.94 -1.66
C ASP A 72 6.59 -0.69 -3.17
N HIS A 73 5.61 0.13 -3.57
CA HIS A 73 5.37 0.42 -4.99
C HIS A 73 4.64 1.74 -5.24
N LEU A 74 4.60 2.13 -6.52
CA LEU A 74 3.80 3.22 -7.06
C LEU A 74 2.88 2.67 -8.16
N GLY A 75 1.67 3.21 -8.24
CA GLY A 75 0.70 2.94 -9.30
C GLY A 75 0.57 4.13 -10.26
N TRP A 76 0.38 3.84 -11.54
CA TRP A 76 0.05 4.84 -12.58
C TRP A 76 -1.11 4.36 -13.43
N TRP A 77 -1.90 5.33 -13.90
CA TRP A 77 -2.89 5.07 -14.93
C TRP A 77 -2.22 4.80 -16.28
N THR A 78 -2.74 3.81 -17.02
CA THR A 78 -2.32 3.52 -18.38
C THR A 78 -3.50 3.21 -19.28
N HIS A 79 -3.36 3.57 -20.56
CA HIS A 79 -4.28 3.20 -21.63
C HIS A 79 -3.93 1.85 -22.27
N SER A 80 -2.72 1.33 -22.03
CA SER A 80 -2.26 0.06 -22.60
C SER A 80 -1.28 -0.63 -21.66
N LEU A 81 -1.70 -1.74 -21.06
CA LEU A 81 -0.83 -2.56 -20.22
C LEU A 81 0.38 -3.08 -21.01
N THR A 82 0.15 -3.65 -22.20
CA THR A 82 1.25 -4.15 -23.06
C THR A 82 2.21 -3.04 -23.46
N GLY A 83 1.69 -1.86 -23.84
CA GLY A 83 2.52 -0.73 -24.24
C GLY A 83 3.30 -0.10 -23.09
N SER A 84 2.75 -0.08 -21.88
CA SER A 84 3.43 0.44 -20.70
C SER A 84 4.43 -0.53 -20.09
N ALA A 85 4.16 -1.84 -20.15
CA ALA A 85 5.07 -2.86 -19.59
C ALA A 85 6.40 -3.01 -20.35
N GLN A 86 6.52 -2.40 -21.54
CA GLN A 86 7.70 -2.45 -22.40
C GLN A 86 8.60 -1.20 -22.29
N GLN A 87 8.21 -0.22 -21.46
CA GLN A 87 8.96 1.02 -21.26
C GLN A 87 9.84 0.91 -20.02
#